data_AF-A0A9X3CP28-F1
#
_entry.id   AF-A0A9X3CP28-F1
#
_cell.length_a   1.000
_cell.length_b   1.000
_cell.length_c   1.000
_cell.angle_alpha   90.00
_cell.angle_beta   90.00
_cell.angle_gamma   90.00
#
_symmetry.space_group_name_H-M   'P 1'
#
loop_
_entity.id
_entity.type
_entity.pdbx_description
1 polymer ?
#
loop_
_entity_poly.entity_id
_entity_poly.type
_entity_poly.pdbx_seq_one_letter_code
_entity_poly.pdbx_strand_id
1 'polypeptide(L)'
;MKNHALLEESVKQLSTILETQQQLLDEHKANQNYAERLENILTPTDELSTQGDDLFIGGCKASDLIEQYGSPLFVLSEDTLRNNLRRVKNAFGNYWPKPV
;
A
#
# COMPACT_ATOMS: atom_id res chain seq x y z
N MET A 1 -23.16 -0.23 49.30
CA MET A 1 -23.90 -0.79 48.14
C MET A 1 -23.94 0.15 46.94
N LYS A 2 -24.37 1.42 47.04
CA LYS A 2 -24.47 2.35 45.89
C LYS A 2 -23.19 2.53 45.07
N ASN A 3 -22.03 2.64 45.74
CA ASN A 3 -20.75 2.79 45.04
C ASN A 3 -20.34 1.54 44.24
N HIS A 4 -20.76 0.34 44.65
CA HIS A 4 -20.44 -0.90 43.93
C HIS A 4 -21.19 -0.99 42.61
N ALA A 5 -22.48 -0.62 42.61
CA ALA A 5 -23.30 -0.59 41.40
C ALA A 5 -22.79 0.44 40.37
N LEU A 6 -22.35 1.61 40.83
CA LEU A 6 -21.77 2.65 39.96
C LEU A 6 -20.43 2.19 39.34
N LEU A 7 -19.62 1.44 40.08
CA LEU A 7 -18.38 0.87 39.58
C LEU A 7 -18.66 -0.20 38.52
N GLU A 8 -19.63 -1.09 38.73
CA GLU A 8 -20.02 -2.09 37.73
C GLU A 8 -20.55 -1.44 36.45
N GLU A 9 -21.34 -0.38 36.57
CA GLU A 9 -21.85 0.38 35.42
C GLU A 9 -20.72 1.06 34.64
N SER A 10 -19.76 1.68 35.34
CA SER A 10 -18.57 2.26 34.69
C SER A 10 -17.72 1.20 34.00
N VAL A 11 -17.48 0.05 34.63
CA VAL A 11 -16.72 -1.05 34.01
C VAL A 11 -17.41 -1.52 32.73
N LYS A 12 -18.74 -1.70 32.79
CA LYS A 12 -19.53 -2.11 31.63
C LYS A 12 -19.47 -1.09 30.49
N GLN A 13 -19.56 0.20 30.81
CA GLN A 13 -19.41 1.26 29.81
C GLN A 13 -18.02 1.26 29.17
N LEU A 14 -16.96 1.11 29.96
CA LEU A 14 -15.59 1.07 29.45
C LEU A 14 -15.34 -0.12 28.54
N SER A 15 -15.88 -1.30 28.86
CA SER A 15 -15.80 -2.47 27.98
C SER A 15 -16.50 -2.24 26.64
N THR A 16 -17.71 -1.66 26.65
CA THR A 16 -18.43 -1.33 25.40
C THR A 16 -17.66 -0.32 24.55
N ILE A 17 -17.04 0.69 25.19
CA ILE A 17 -16.20 1.68 24.50
C ILE A 17 -14.99 0.99 23.86
N LEU A 18 -14.33 0.09 24.60
CA LEU A 18 -13.17 -0.64 24.09
C LEU A 18 -13.52 -1.50 22.88
N GLU A 19 -14.63 -2.23 22.94
CA GLU A 19 -15.14 -3.03 21.80
C GLU A 19 -15.42 -2.13 20.58
N THR A 20 -16.05 -0.98 20.81
CA THR A 20 -16.33 -0.01 19.73
C THR A 20 -15.04 0.53 19.11
N GLN A 21 -14.03 0.86 19.92
CA GLN A 21 -12.75 1.35 19.42
C GLN A 21 -12.01 0.27 18.61
N GLN A 22 -12.07 -0.99 19.05
CA GLN A 22 -11.46 -2.08 18.30
C GLN A 22 -12.13 -2.24 16.92
N GLN A 23 -13.46 -2.22 16.88
CA GLN A 23 -14.19 -2.30 15.61
C GLN A 23 -13.88 -1.12 14.68
N LEU A 24 -13.84 0.11 15.20
CA LEU A 24 -13.48 1.29 14.40
C LEU A 24 -12.05 1.22 13.86
N LEU A 25 -11.11 0.67 14.66
CA LEU A 25 -9.73 0.47 14.21
C LEU A 25 -9.65 -0.55 13.08
N ASP A 26 -10.42 -1.63 13.17
CA ASP A 26 -10.46 -2.68 12.15
C ASP A 26 -11.11 -2.16 10.85
N GLU A 27 -12.21 -1.40 10.95
CA GLU A 27 -12.83 -0.71 9.82
C GLU A 27 -11.87 0.32 9.18
N HIS A 28 -11.10 1.05 9.99
CA HIS A 28 -10.12 1.99 9.47
C HIS A 28 -9.00 1.28 8.71
N LYS A 29 -8.45 0.19 9.25
CA LYS A 29 -7.44 -0.65 8.57
C LYS A 29 -7.97 -1.22 7.26
N ALA A 30 -9.22 -1.68 7.24
CA ALA A 30 -9.85 -2.17 6.01
C ALA A 30 -10.03 -1.06 4.96
N ASN A 31 -10.48 0.13 5.36
CA ASN A 31 -10.62 1.28 4.45
C ASN A 31 -9.27 1.85 3.99
N GLN A 32 -8.21 1.67 4.79
CA GLN A 32 -6.84 2.04 4.48
C GLN A 32 -6.03 0.91 3.86
N ASN A 33 -6.67 -0.03 3.16
CA ASN A 33 -5.95 -1.09 2.46
C ASN A 33 -5.24 -0.54 1.21
N TYR A 34 -4.17 0.23 1.42
CA TYR A 34 -3.34 0.83 0.38
C TYR A 34 -2.62 -0.23 -0.45
N ALA A 35 -2.38 -1.42 0.12
CA ALA A 35 -1.85 -2.57 -0.60
C ALA A 35 -2.81 -3.05 -1.69
N GLU A 36 -4.08 -3.30 -1.35
CA GLU A 36 -5.11 -3.64 -2.36
C GLU A 36 -5.31 -2.52 -3.38
N ARG A 37 -5.28 -1.26 -2.95
CA ARG A 37 -5.38 -0.13 -3.88
C ARG A 37 -4.19 -0.07 -4.82
N LEU A 38 -2.98 -0.36 -4.34
CA LEU A 38 -1.78 -0.43 -5.15
C LEU A 38 -1.96 -1.51 -6.22
N GLU A 39 -2.35 -2.72 -5.85
CA GLU A 39 -2.58 -3.83 -6.78
C GLU A 39 -3.54 -3.46 -7.93
N ASN A 40 -4.59 -2.69 -7.63
CA ASN A 40 -5.57 -2.26 -8.63
C ASN A 40 -5.07 -1.18 -9.61
N ILE A 41 -3.99 -0.47 -9.29
CA ILE A 41 -3.41 0.57 -10.17
C ILE A 41 -2.17 0.10 -10.92
N LEU A 42 -1.60 -1.06 -10.56
CA LEU A 42 -0.41 -1.59 -11.22
C LEU A 42 -0.73 -2.01 -12.66
N THR A 43 0.19 -1.66 -13.55
CA THR A 43 0.23 -2.21 -14.90
C THR A 43 1.06 -3.50 -14.92
N PRO A 44 0.91 -4.36 -15.96
CA PRO A 44 1.64 -5.63 -16.02
C PRO A 44 3.18 -5.51 -16.04
N THR A 45 3.72 -4.31 -16.23
CA THR A 45 5.16 -4.02 -16.29
C THR A 45 5.67 -3.36 -15.01
N ASP A 46 4.80 -3.02 -14.06
CA ASP A 46 5.20 -2.41 -12.81
C ASP A 46 5.75 -3.46 -11.85
N GLU A 47 6.89 -3.14 -11.24
CA GLU A 47 7.55 -3.97 -10.22
C GLU A 47 7.44 -3.29 -8.86
N LEU A 48 6.21 -3.17 -8.37
CA LEU A 48 5.89 -2.65 -7.04
C LEU A 48 5.14 -3.73 -6.27
N SER A 49 5.50 -3.93 -5.01
CA SER A 49 4.81 -4.89 -4.14
C SER A 49 4.79 -4.41 -2.70
N THR A 50 3.91 -5.01 -1.91
CA THR A 50 3.82 -4.75 -0.47
C THR A 50 4.03 -6.04 0.30
N GLN A 51 4.71 -5.97 1.44
CA GLN A 51 4.81 -7.06 2.41
C GLN A 51 4.50 -6.50 3.79
N GLY A 52 3.29 -6.76 4.29
CA GLY A 52 2.77 -6.05 5.46
C GLY A 52 2.67 -4.56 5.18
N ASP A 53 3.31 -3.74 6.02
CA ASP A 53 3.32 -2.28 5.89
C ASP A 53 4.47 -1.75 5.01
N ASP A 54 5.33 -2.64 4.50
CA ASP A 54 6.53 -2.26 3.76
C ASP A 54 6.28 -2.23 2.25
N LEU A 55 6.66 -1.12 1.61
CA LEU A 55 6.66 -0.96 0.14
C LEU A 55 8.00 -1.43 -0.45
N PHE A 56 7.93 -2.24 -1.49
CA PHE A 56 9.06 -2.70 -2.28
C PHE A 56 8.99 -2.17 -3.71
N ILE A 57 10.13 -1.70 -4.22
CA ILE A 57 10.30 -1.15 -5.58
C ILE A 57 11.43 -1.94 -6.26
N GLY A 58 11.11 -2.74 -7.28
CA GLY A 58 12.10 -3.60 -7.95
C GLY A 58 12.84 -4.54 -6.98
N GLY A 59 12.15 -5.02 -5.95
CA GLY A 59 12.73 -5.85 -4.88
C GLY A 59 13.48 -5.09 -3.78
N CYS A 60 13.64 -3.77 -3.87
CA CYS A 60 14.26 -2.95 -2.82
C CYS A 60 13.22 -2.37 -1.87
N LYS A 61 13.45 -2.45 -0.57
CA LYS A 61 12.57 -1.85 0.44
C LYS A 61 12.68 -0.33 0.40
N ALA A 62 11.56 0.37 0.31
CA ALA A 62 11.54 1.83 0.15
C ALA A 62 12.19 2.57 1.33
N SER A 63 12.04 2.06 2.56
CA SER A 63 12.69 2.64 3.76
C SER A 63 14.21 2.62 3.65
N ASP A 64 14.78 1.54 3.13
CA ASP A 64 16.23 1.32 3.07
C ASP A 64 16.85 2.27 2.05
N LEU A 65 16.14 2.54 0.94
CA LEU A 65 16.52 3.56 -0.03
C LEU A 65 16.54 4.96 0.60
N ILE A 66 15.55 5.30 1.43
CA ILE A 66 15.51 6.58 2.12
C ILE A 66 16.64 6.69 3.14
N GLU A 67 16.91 5.63 3.90
CA GLU A 67 18.01 5.60 4.87
C GLU A 67 19.36 5.78 4.17
N GLN A 68 19.55 5.15 3.01
CA GLN A 68 20.81 5.19 2.27
C GLN A 68 21.03 6.52 1.53
N TYR A 69 19.99 7.09 0.90
CA TYR A 69 20.12 8.21 -0.03
C TYR A 69 19.50 9.53 0.46
N GLY A 70 18.73 9.50 1.56
CA GLY A 70 18.03 10.64 2.13
C GLY A 70 16.74 11.02 1.39
N SER A 71 15.93 11.90 1.99
CA SER A 71 14.67 12.40 1.41
C SER A 71 14.73 13.90 1.10
N PRO A 72 14.07 14.40 0.04
CA PRO A 72 13.22 13.67 -0.91
C PRO A 72 14.04 12.84 -1.92
N LEU A 73 13.57 11.62 -2.21
CA LEU A 73 14.20 10.68 -3.14
C LEU A 73 13.27 10.36 -4.30
N PHE A 74 13.79 10.45 -5.52
CA PHE A 74 13.12 9.95 -6.73
C PHE A 74 13.72 8.60 -7.10
N VAL A 75 12.89 7.57 -7.18
CA VAL A 75 13.28 6.20 -7.53
C VAL A 75 12.68 5.84 -8.88
N LEU A 76 13.48 5.29 -9.78
CA LEU A 76 13.05 4.82 -11.09
C LEU A 76 13.31 3.31 -11.20
N SER A 77 12.27 2.53 -11.53
CA SER A 77 12.44 1.12 -11.89
C SER A 77 12.94 1.00 -13.33
N GLU A 78 14.16 0.51 -13.49
CA GLU A 78 14.77 0.28 -14.80
C GLU A 78 13.97 -0.76 -15.61
N ASP A 79 13.56 -1.86 -14.96
CA ASP A 79 12.84 -2.93 -15.62
C ASP A 79 11.46 -2.47 -16.11
N THR A 80 10.72 -1.74 -15.27
CA THR A 80 9.45 -1.13 -15.69
C THR A 80 9.64 -0.18 -16.87
N LEU A 81 10.67 0.68 -16.84
CA LEU A 81 10.96 1.61 -17.93
C LEU A 81 11.28 0.87 -19.24
N ARG A 82 12.19 -0.12 -19.19
CA ARG A 82 12.60 -0.87 -20.38
C ARG A 82 11.48 -1.75 -20.93
N ASN A 83 10.69 -2.38 -20.07
CA ASN A 83 9.57 -3.21 -20.48
C ASN A 83 8.45 -2.38 -21.09
N ASN A 84 8.19 -1.18 -20.57
CA ASN A 84 7.27 -0.22 -21.19
C ASN A 84 7.73 0.19 -22.59
N LEU A 85 9.02 0.51 -22.76
CA LEU A 85 9.57 0.84 -24.08
C LEU A 85 9.41 -0.33 -25.07
N ARG A 86 9.75 -1.56 -24.65
CA ARG A 86 9.60 -2.77 -25.48
C ARG A 86 8.14 -3.00 -25.85
N ARG A 87 7.21 -2.85 -24.91
CA ARG A 87 5.76 -2.99 -25.13
C ARG A 87 5.27 -2.03 -26.20
N VAL A 88 5.62 -0.75 -26.07
CA VAL A 88 5.24 0.29 -27.05
C VAL A 88 5.86 0.00 -28.41
N LYS A 89 7.17 -0.24 -28.46
CA LYS A 89 7.88 -0.55 -29.71
C LYS A 89 7.28 -1.75 -30.45
N ASN A 90 6.97 -2.83 -29.74
CA ASN A 90 6.40 -4.04 -30.32
C ASN A 90 4.98 -3.79 -30.84
N ALA A 91 4.15 -3.03 -30.12
CA ALA A 91 2.82 -2.66 -30.59
C ALA A 91 2.91 -1.89 -31.91
N PHE A 92 3.74 -0.85 -31.99
CA PHE A 92 3.91 -0.08 -33.22
C PHE A 92 4.51 -0.92 -34.36
N GLY A 93 5.49 -1.79 -34.07
CA GLY A 93 6.07 -2.68 -35.09
C GLY A 93 5.06 -3.68 -35.69
N ASN A 94 4.12 -4.17 -34.88
CA ASN A 94 3.10 -5.12 -35.33
C ASN A 94 2.01 -4.47 -36.19
N TYR A 95 1.66 -3.21 -35.92
CA TYR A 95 0.53 -2.52 -36.58
C TYR A 95 0.97 -1.49 -37.65
N TRP A 96 2.19 -0.97 -37.57
CA TRP A 96 2.79 -0.02 -38.53
C TRP A 96 4.18 -0.48 -38.98
N PRO A 97 4.26 -1.51 -39.85
CA PRO A 97 5.53 -2.11 -40.27
C PRO A 97 6.34 -1.24 -41.26
N LYS A 98 5.80 -0.11 -41.73
CA LYS A 98 6.53 0.79 -42.62
C LYS A 98 7.52 1.63 -41.79
N PRO A 99 8.80 1.72 -42.19
CA PRO A 99 9.73 2.63 -41.54
C PRO A 99 9.24 4.07 -41.72
N VAL A 100 9.27 4.84 -40.62
CA VAL A 100 9.16 6.30 -40.64
C VAL A 100 10.45 6.93 -41.13
#